data_AF-A0A1I7D8C0-F1
#
_entry.id   AF-A0A1I7D8C0-F1
#
_cell.length_a   1.000
_cell.length_b   1.000
_cell.length_c   1.000
_cell.angle_alpha   90.00
_cell.angle_beta   90.00
_cell.angle_gamma   90.00
#
_symmetry.space_group_name_H-M   'P 1'
#
loop_
_entity.id
_entity.type
_entity.pdbx_description
1 polymer ?
#
loop_
_entity_poly.entity_id
_entity_poly.type
_entity_poly.pdbx_seq_one_letter_code
_entity_poly.pdbx_strand_id
1 'polypeptide(L)'
;MATALSHDLNAMPQPAAALSWHDGFLLGFAQMDETHREFVDCVAALQQCDEAAVPRTLAAFEKHAVAHFEQEEQWMQDTSFPAAQCHADEHAAVLRSVREVAQMLRDGAACQVARELAEALAGWFPGHADYMDAALSHWMSKRTHGGLPVVLRRAMPGIAAPAFDSSLQAGTTR
;
A
#
# COMPACT_ATOMS: atom_id res chain seq x y z
N MET A 1 31.60 -1.75 -45.00
CA MET A 1 31.62 -0.99 -43.74
C MET A 1 30.40 -1.44 -42.95
N ALA A 2 30.56 -2.45 -42.10
CA ALA A 2 29.48 -3.03 -41.30
C ALA A 2 29.42 -2.32 -39.95
N THR A 3 28.33 -1.61 -39.68
CA THR A 3 28.09 -0.97 -38.38
C THR A 3 27.23 -1.92 -37.57
N ALA A 4 27.81 -2.57 -36.56
CA ALA A 4 27.08 -3.36 -35.59
C ALA A 4 26.29 -2.43 -34.67
N LEU A 5 24.96 -2.56 -34.69
CA LEU A 5 24.10 -2.00 -33.66
C LEU A 5 24.19 -2.95 -32.45
N SER A 6 24.94 -2.53 -31.44
CA SER A 6 25.00 -3.19 -30.14
C SER A 6 23.61 -3.15 -29.52
N HIS A 7 22.93 -4.30 -29.53
CA HIS A 7 21.80 -4.56 -28.63
C HIS A 7 22.33 -4.55 -27.21
N ASP A 8 21.78 -3.68 -26.37
CA ASP A 8 22.02 -3.68 -24.93
C ASP A 8 21.42 -4.97 -24.36
N LEU A 9 22.26 -5.99 -24.23
CA LEU A 9 21.90 -7.25 -23.60
C LEU A 9 22.05 -7.07 -22.09
N ASN A 10 20.93 -7.21 -21.38
CA ASN A 10 20.88 -7.61 -19.98
C ASN A 10 21.14 -6.51 -18.93
N ALA A 11 20.26 -5.50 -18.88
CA ALA A 11 19.94 -4.87 -17.60
C ALA A 11 18.93 -5.79 -16.88
N MET A 12 19.44 -6.72 -16.06
CA MET A 12 18.56 -7.40 -15.11
C MET A 12 17.92 -6.32 -14.23
N PRO A 13 16.58 -6.33 -14.03
CA PRO A 13 15.98 -5.40 -13.09
C PRO A 13 16.69 -5.57 -11.75
N GLN A 14 17.29 -4.50 -11.23
CA GLN A 14 17.77 -4.52 -9.86
C GLN A 14 16.58 -4.90 -8.98
N PRO A 15 16.78 -5.76 -7.96
CA PRO A 15 15.71 -5.99 -6.99
C PRO A 15 15.27 -4.62 -6.48
N ALA A 16 13.98 -4.33 -6.64
CA ALA A 16 13.41 -3.10 -6.12
C ALA A 16 13.75 -3.02 -4.63
N ALA A 17 14.10 -1.83 -4.15
CA ALA A 17 14.33 -1.64 -2.73
C ALA A 17 13.07 -2.07 -1.98
N ALA A 18 13.24 -2.87 -0.92
CA ALA A 18 12.08 -3.34 -0.16
C ALA A 18 11.26 -2.15 0.35
N LEU A 19 9.94 -2.34 0.39
CA LEU A 19 9.00 -1.37 0.91
C LEU A 19 9.42 -1.00 2.33
N SER A 20 9.44 0.29 2.64
CA SER A 20 9.84 0.78 3.95
C SER A 20 8.92 1.89 4.40
N TRP A 21 8.56 1.90 5.68
CA TRP A 21 7.68 2.91 6.20
C TRP A 21 8.34 4.28 6.15
N HIS A 22 7.60 5.28 5.71
CA HIS A 22 7.94 6.68 5.86
C HIS A 22 6.69 7.52 6.11
N ASP A 23 6.88 8.74 6.61
CA ASP A 23 5.77 9.64 6.97
C ASP A 23 4.91 10.06 5.76
N GLY A 24 5.32 9.69 4.53
CA GLY A 24 4.50 9.86 3.32
C GLY A 24 3.24 9.00 3.32
N PHE A 25 3.22 7.88 4.03
CA PHE A 25 2.05 7.01 4.20
C PHE A 25 1.11 7.45 5.34
N LEU A 26 1.43 8.53 6.07
CA LEU A 26 0.53 9.03 7.10
C LEU A 26 -0.71 9.66 6.46
N LEU A 27 -1.88 9.18 6.89
CA LEU A 27 -3.22 9.67 6.53
C LEU A 27 -3.89 10.41 7.67
N GLY A 28 -3.35 10.34 8.89
CA GLY A 28 -3.76 11.17 10.02
C GLY A 28 -4.97 10.65 10.79
N PHE A 29 -5.35 9.39 10.58
CA PHE A 29 -6.25 8.66 11.45
C PHE A 29 -5.48 7.51 12.10
N ALA A 30 -5.18 7.66 13.40
CA ALA A 30 -4.14 6.85 14.07
C ALA A 30 -4.33 5.33 13.94
N GLN A 31 -5.57 4.84 13.99
CA GLN A 31 -5.88 3.41 13.84
C GLN A 31 -5.52 2.90 12.43
N MET A 32 -5.80 3.71 11.40
CA MET A 32 -5.44 3.39 10.01
C MET A 32 -3.92 3.47 9.81
N ASP A 33 -3.27 4.52 10.33
CA ASP A 33 -1.82 4.68 10.23
C ASP A 33 -1.03 3.54 10.94
N GLU A 34 -1.63 2.91 11.96
CA GLU A 34 -1.07 1.75 12.66
C GLU A 34 -1.16 0.49 11.79
N THR A 35 -2.34 0.15 11.28
CA THR A 35 -2.50 -1.02 10.41
C THR A 35 -1.72 -0.86 9.10
N HIS A 36 -1.59 0.35 8.56
CA HIS A 36 -0.76 0.62 7.38
C HIS A 36 0.74 0.39 7.63
N ARG A 37 1.23 0.67 8.84
CA ARG A 37 2.61 0.35 9.24
C ARG A 37 2.85 -1.15 9.24
N GLU A 38 1.93 -1.89 9.84
CA GLU A 38 1.99 -3.34 9.86
C GLU A 38 1.93 -3.94 8.45
N PHE A 39 1.12 -3.37 7.54
CA PHE A 39 1.06 -3.77 6.15
C PHE A 39 2.44 -3.66 5.49
N VAL A 40 3.08 -2.49 5.63
CA VAL A 40 4.41 -2.22 5.09
C VAL A 40 5.44 -3.21 5.65
N ASP A 41 5.42 -3.44 6.96
CA ASP A 41 6.33 -4.40 7.60
C ASP A 41 6.11 -5.84 7.11
N CYS A 42 4.85 -6.26 6.91
CA CYS A 42 4.53 -7.58 6.41
C CYS A 42 4.97 -7.77 4.95
N VAL A 43 4.76 -6.77 4.09
CA VAL A 43 5.23 -6.80 2.69
C VAL A 43 6.76 -6.82 2.65
N ALA A 44 7.43 -5.97 3.42
CA ALA A 44 8.88 -5.93 3.50
C ALA A 44 9.47 -7.27 3.96
N ALA A 45 8.84 -7.90 4.96
CA ALA A 45 9.21 -9.24 5.41
C ALA A 45 9.04 -10.27 4.28
N LEU A 46 7.94 -10.19 3.51
CA LEU A 46 7.71 -11.09 2.37
C LEU A 46 8.65 -10.83 1.19
N GLN A 47 9.19 -9.62 1.03
CA GLN A 47 10.24 -9.35 0.03
C GLN A 47 11.59 -9.97 0.43
N GLN A 48 11.90 -10.00 1.73
CA GLN A 48 13.26 -10.23 2.22
C GLN A 48 13.49 -11.58 2.91
N CYS A 49 12.45 -12.27 3.39
CA CYS A 49 12.63 -13.51 4.16
C CYS A 49 13.34 -14.60 3.34
N ASP A 50 13.95 -15.60 3.98
CA ASP A 50 14.49 -16.76 3.24
C ASP A 50 13.37 -17.63 2.64
N GLU A 51 13.66 -18.43 1.62
CA GLU A 51 12.67 -19.32 0.97
C GLU A 51 11.94 -20.22 1.97
N ALA A 52 12.66 -20.77 2.95
CA ALA A 52 12.08 -21.61 4.01
C ALA A 52 11.06 -20.86 4.89
N ALA A 53 11.11 -19.53 4.93
CA ALA A 53 10.21 -18.68 5.72
C ALA A 53 9.04 -18.13 4.90
N VAL A 54 9.02 -18.30 3.57
CA VAL A 54 7.97 -17.75 2.69
C VAL A 54 6.56 -18.20 3.10
N PRO A 55 6.27 -19.49 3.33
CA PRO A 55 4.90 -19.90 3.70
C PRO A 55 4.40 -19.25 4.99
N ARG A 56 5.27 -19.14 6.01
CA ARG A 56 4.95 -18.49 7.29
C ARG A 56 4.72 -16.99 7.10
N THR A 57 5.56 -16.34 6.30
CA THR A 57 5.52 -14.89 6.08
C THR A 57 4.30 -14.49 5.26
N LEU A 58 3.96 -15.27 4.23
CA LEU A 58 2.74 -15.07 3.44
C LEU A 58 1.48 -15.25 4.30
N ALA A 59 1.45 -16.26 5.19
CA ALA A 59 0.33 -16.45 6.11
C ALA A 59 0.20 -15.30 7.13
N ALA A 60 1.33 -14.72 7.56
CA ALA A 60 1.32 -13.53 8.42
C ALA A 60 0.75 -12.31 7.69
N PHE A 61 1.17 -12.09 6.43
CA PHE A 61 0.60 -11.05 5.58
C PHE A 61 -0.90 -11.25 5.35
N GLU A 62 -1.34 -12.47 4.99
CA GLU A 62 -2.76 -12.76 4.79
C GLU A 62 -3.59 -12.44 6.04
N LYS A 63 -3.13 -12.88 7.21
CA LYS A 63 -3.80 -12.60 8.49
C LYS A 63 -3.92 -11.09 8.73
N HIS A 64 -2.86 -10.35 8.51
CA HIS A 64 -2.86 -8.90 8.68
C HIS A 64 -3.81 -8.22 7.67
N ALA A 65 -3.71 -8.56 6.38
CA ALA A 65 -4.56 -7.99 5.33
C ALA A 65 -6.05 -8.25 5.59
N VAL A 66 -6.42 -9.44 6.05
CA VAL A 66 -7.82 -9.73 6.45
C VAL A 66 -8.28 -8.81 7.58
N ALA A 67 -7.51 -8.72 8.67
CA ALA A 67 -7.89 -7.90 9.82
C ALA A 67 -7.94 -6.39 9.48
N HIS A 68 -6.98 -5.92 8.69
CA HIS A 68 -6.92 -4.56 8.17
C HIS A 68 -8.16 -4.23 7.33
N PHE A 69 -8.41 -5.00 6.27
CA PHE A 69 -9.52 -4.73 5.36
C PHE A 69 -10.88 -4.88 6.06
N GLU A 70 -11.06 -5.87 6.94
CA GLU A 70 -12.29 -6.00 7.73
C GLU A 70 -12.53 -4.77 8.62
N GLN A 71 -11.48 -4.19 9.21
CA GLN A 71 -11.61 -2.98 10.01
C GLN A 71 -12.07 -1.78 9.17
N GLU A 72 -11.46 -1.56 8.00
CA GLU A 72 -11.83 -0.47 7.11
C GLU A 72 -13.22 -0.67 6.50
N GLU A 73 -13.55 -1.88 6.06
CA GLU A 73 -14.88 -2.23 5.57
C GLU A 73 -15.95 -2.04 6.64
N GLN A 74 -15.67 -2.39 7.90
CA GLN A 74 -16.58 -2.12 9.02
C GLN A 74 -16.81 -0.61 9.20
N TRP A 75 -15.76 0.20 9.16
CA TRP A 75 -15.89 1.66 9.18
C TRP A 75 -16.73 2.16 8.01
N MET A 76 -16.49 1.66 6.80
CA MET A 76 -17.25 2.05 5.62
C MET A 76 -18.74 1.71 5.75
N GLN A 77 -19.07 0.51 6.24
CA GLN A 77 -20.44 0.05 6.43
C GLN A 77 -21.15 0.85 7.54
N ASP A 78 -20.58 0.92 8.73
CA ASP A 78 -21.19 1.56 9.91
C ASP A 78 -21.43 3.06 9.72
N THR A 79 -20.62 3.68 8.87
CA THR A 79 -20.69 5.11 8.62
C THR A 79 -21.36 5.46 7.30
N SER A 80 -21.76 4.48 6.50
CA SER A 80 -22.33 4.65 5.15
C SER A 80 -21.39 5.46 4.24
N PHE A 81 -20.11 5.08 4.20
CA PHE A 81 -19.12 5.70 3.34
C PHE A 81 -19.52 5.55 1.85
N PRO A 82 -19.60 6.65 1.07
CA PRO A 82 -20.17 6.59 -0.28
C PRO A 82 -19.45 5.68 -1.28
N ALA A 83 -18.12 5.55 -1.15
CA ALA A 83 -17.29 4.76 -2.08
C ALA A 83 -16.96 3.36 -1.52
N ALA A 84 -17.81 2.82 -0.64
CA ALA A 84 -17.54 1.55 0.04
C ALA A 84 -17.36 0.36 -0.91
N GLN A 85 -18.21 0.24 -1.93
CA GLN A 85 -18.19 -0.94 -2.80
C GLN A 85 -16.91 -1.04 -3.63
N CYS A 86 -16.50 0.04 -4.31
CA CYS A 86 -15.28 0.00 -5.11
C CYS A 86 -14.03 -0.19 -4.25
N HIS A 87 -14.05 0.27 -3.00
CA HIS A 87 -12.99 0.03 -2.03
C HIS A 87 -12.90 -1.45 -1.65
N ALA A 88 -14.01 -2.04 -1.21
CA ALA A 88 -14.07 -3.46 -0.86
C ALA A 88 -13.70 -4.39 -2.05
N ASP A 89 -14.01 -3.98 -3.29
CA ASP A 89 -13.65 -4.75 -4.48
C ASP A 89 -12.11 -4.85 -4.68
N GLU A 90 -11.37 -3.77 -4.40
CA GLU A 90 -9.90 -3.75 -4.43
C GLU A 90 -9.31 -4.63 -3.31
N HIS A 91 -9.82 -4.52 -2.08
CA HIS A 91 -9.44 -5.39 -0.96
C HIS A 91 -9.67 -6.86 -1.29
N ALA A 92 -10.84 -7.19 -1.85
CA ALA A 92 -11.16 -8.54 -2.27
C ALA A 92 -10.23 -9.04 -3.39
N ALA A 93 -9.78 -8.17 -4.30
CA ALA A 93 -8.81 -8.52 -5.33
C ALA A 93 -7.46 -8.91 -4.73
N VAL A 94 -6.96 -8.10 -3.79
CA VAL A 94 -5.72 -8.40 -3.05
C VAL A 94 -5.82 -9.76 -2.34
N LEU A 95 -6.89 -9.98 -1.56
CA LEU A 95 -7.06 -11.25 -0.83
C LEU A 95 -7.19 -12.46 -1.76
N ARG A 96 -7.78 -12.32 -2.95
CA ARG A 96 -7.81 -13.40 -3.95
C ARG A 96 -6.38 -13.74 -4.41
N SER A 97 -5.59 -12.76 -4.81
CA SER A 97 -4.20 -12.99 -5.26
C SER A 97 -3.33 -13.63 -4.17
N VAL A 98 -3.50 -13.22 -2.91
CA VAL A 98 -2.81 -13.81 -1.77
C VAL A 98 -3.14 -15.30 -1.62
N ARG A 99 -4.43 -15.65 -1.67
CA ARG A 99 -4.91 -17.03 -1.52
C ARG A 99 -4.50 -17.92 -2.69
N GLU A 100 -4.51 -17.37 -3.90
CA GLU A 100 -4.03 -18.04 -5.11
C GLU A 100 -2.54 -18.38 -4.99
N VAL A 101 -1.71 -17.41 -4.63
CA VAL A 101 -0.26 -17.62 -4.40
C VAL A 101 -0.01 -18.62 -3.27
N ALA A 102 -0.76 -18.53 -2.17
CA ALA A 102 -0.66 -19.48 -1.08
C ALA A 102 -1.02 -20.91 -1.54
N GLN A 103 -2.01 -21.07 -2.42
CA GLN A 103 -2.36 -22.35 -3.02
C GLN A 103 -1.26 -22.86 -3.96
N MET A 104 -0.74 -22.00 -4.84
CA MET A 104 0.37 -22.37 -5.74
C MET A 104 1.59 -22.90 -4.97
N LEU A 105 1.96 -22.26 -3.86
CA LEU A 105 3.05 -22.74 -3.00
C LEU A 105 2.75 -24.12 -2.39
N ARG A 106 1.50 -24.38 -1.96
CA ARG A 106 1.09 -25.71 -1.47
C ARG A 106 1.18 -26.78 -2.55
N ASP A 107 0.93 -26.39 -3.80
CA ASP A 107 1.00 -27.26 -4.97
C ASP A 107 2.44 -27.42 -5.52
N GLY A 108 3.45 -26.83 -4.85
CA GLY A 108 4.86 -27.00 -5.16
C GLY A 108 5.43 -25.95 -6.12
N ALA A 109 4.75 -24.82 -6.34
CA ALA A 109 5.31 -23.70 -7.08
C ALA A 109 6.55 -23.14 -6.36
N ALA A 110 7.49 -22.57 -7.15
CA ALA A 110 8.68 -21.94 -6.62
C ALA A 110 8.33 -20.70 -5.78
N CYS A 111 9.15 -20.39 -4.77
CA CYS A 111 8.95 -19.22 -3.88
C CYS A 111 8.89 -17.88 -4.63
N GLN A 112 9.38 -17.83 -5.87
CA GLN A 112 9.36 -16.63 -6.72
C GLN A 112 7.95 -16.04 -6.90
N VAL A 113 6.90 -16.87 -6.95
CA VAL A 113 5.51 -16.37 -7.09
C VAL A 113 5.06 -15.53 -5.90
N ALA A 114 5.59 -15.81 -4.69
CA ALA A 114 5.33 -14.99 -3.52
C ALA A 114 6.14 -13.69 -3.52
N ARG A 115 7.32 -13.67 -4.15
CA ARG A 115 8.09 -12.43 -4.35
C ARG A 115 7.40 -11.51 -5.34
N GLU A 116 6.92 -12.05 -6.44
CA GLU A 116 6.15 -11.30 -7.43
C GLU A 116 4.88 -10.69 -6.81
N LEU A 117 4.18 -11.45 -5.96
CA LEU A 117 3.07 -10.91 -5.16
C LEU A 117 3.55 -9.75 -4.26
N ALA A 118 4.66 -9.92 -3.53
CA ALA A 118 5.16 -8.89 -2.64
C ALA A 118 5.53 -7.59 -3.39
N GLU A 119 6.14 -7.70 -4.58
CA GLU A 119 6.42 -6.55 -5.44
C GLU A 119 5.14 -5.88 -5.97
N ALA A 120 4.14 -6.68 -6.36
CA ALA A 120 2.84 -6.15 -6.78
C ALA A 120 2.15 -5.39 -5.63
N LEU A 121 2.19 -5.92 -4.41
CA LEU A 121 1.65 -5.26 -3.21
C LEU A 121 2.39 -3.96 -2.89
N ALA A 122 3.73 -3.96 -3.00
CA ALA A 122 4.54 -2.76 -2.81
C ALA A 122 4.25 -1.67 -3.85
N GLY A 123 3.93 -2.06 -5.09
CA GLY A 123 3.49 -1.13 -6.14
C GLY A 123 2.05 -0.63 -5.96
N TRP A 124 1.15 -1.46 -5.44
CA TRP A 124 -0.27 -1.15 -5.25
C TRP A 124 -0.52 -0.23 -4.03
N PHE A 125 0.11 -0.54 -2.90
CA PHE A 125 -0.22 0.07 -1.61
C PHE A 125 -0.11 1.60 -1.57
N PRO A 126 0.96 2.27 -2.08
CA PRO A 126 1.05 3.73 -2.04
C PRO A 126 -0.14 4.42 -2.74
N GLY A 127 -0.56 3.88 -3.89
CA GLY A 127 -1.71 4.42 -4.63
C GLY A 127 -3.01 4.19 -3.89
N HIS A 128 -3.22 2.99 -3.36
CA HIS A 128 -4.42 2.69 -2.58
C HIS A 128 -4.55 3.62 -1.36
N ALA A 129 -3.45 3.77 -0.61
CA ALA A 129 -3.39 4.63 0.57
C ALA A 129 -3.67 6.11 0.24
N ASP A 130 -3.02 6.66 -0.79
CA ASP A 130 -3.14 8.08 -1.16
C ASP A 130 -4.52 8.45 -1.74
N TYR A 131 -5.24 7.50 -2.34
CA TYR A 131 -6.52 7.77 -3.00
C TYR A 131 -7.73 7.28 -2.20
N MET A 132 -7.77 5.99 -1.86
CA MET A 132 -8.97 5.36 -1.30
C MET A 132 -8.97 5.49 0.23
N ASP A 133 -7.85 5.12 0.87
CA ASP A 133 -7.75 5.15 2.32
C ASP A 133 -7.70 6.59 2.84
N ALA A 134 -7.04 7.51 2.14
CA ALA A 134 -7.05 8.93 2.49
C ALA A 134 -8.48 9.49 2.55
N ALA A 135 -9.36 9.09 1.63
CA ALA A 135 -10.76 9.50 1.63
C ALA A 135 -11.52 8.91 2.84
N LEU A 136 -11.26 7.66 3.19
CA LEU A 136 -11.83 7.02 4.38
C LEU A 136 -11.29 7.63 5.68
N SER A 137 -9.98 7.92 5.76
CA SER A 137 -9.35 8.64 6.88
C SER A 137 -10.00 9.99 7.11
N HIS A 138 -10.16 10.80 6.06
CA HIS A 138 -10.84 12.09 6.14
C HIS A 138 -12.28 11.95 6.65
N TRP A 139 -13.00 10.94 6.15
CA TRP A 139 -14.35 10.64 6.57
C TRP A 139 -14.43 10.27 8.06
N MET A 140 -13.53 9.39 8.52
CA MET A 140 -13.47 8.96 9.91
C MET A 140 -13.03 10.07 10.85
N SER A 141 -12.02 10.86 10.47
CA SER A 141 -11.59 12.03 11.25
C SER A 141 -12.71 13.05 11.39
N LYS A 142 -13.43 13.36 10.30
CA LYS A 142 -14.55 14.32 10.36
C LYS A 142 -15.64 13.86 11.33
N ARG A 143 -15.93 12.57 11.35
CA ARG A 143 -16.97 12.00 12.23
C ARG A 143 -16.52 11.88 13.68
N THR A 144 -15.25 11.56 13.91
CA THR A 144 -14.70 11.32 15.25
C THR A 144 -14.25 12.62 15.94
N HIS A 145 -13.76 13.59 15.16
CA HIS A 145 -13.10 14.80 15.66
C HIS A 145 -13.69 16.11 15.14
N GLY A 146 -14.67 16.06 14.23
CA GLY A 146 -15.34 17.25 13.69
C GLY A 146 -14.55 18.00 12.61
N GLY A 147 -13.44 17.45 12.12
CA GLY A 147 -12.58 18.11 11.13
C GLY A 147 -11.72 17.15 10.32
N LEU A 148 -11.05 17.70 9.30
CA LEU A 148 -10.05 16.97 8.53
C LEU A 148 -8.77 16.77 9.36
N PRO A 149 -8.05 15.65 9.16
CA PRO A 149 -6.80 15.43 9.86
C PRO A 149 -5.72 16.43 9.41
N VAL A 150 -4.86 16.83 10.35
CA VAL A 150 -3.66 17.62 10.05
C VAL A 150 -2.46 16.69 10.20
N VAL A 151 -1.85 16.33 9.06
CA VAL A 151 -0.71 15.41 9.02
C VAL A 151 0.59 16.19 8.99
N LEU A 152 1.42 16.02 10.02
CA LEU A 152 2.77 16.56 10.06
C LEU A 152 3.76 15.46 9.66
N ARG A 153 4.42 15.65 8.52
CA ARG A 153 5.41 14.70 7.98
C ARG A 153 6.81 15.22 8.26
N ARG A 154 7.69 14.37 8.79
CA ARG A 154 9.12 14.72 8.91
C ARG A 154 9.72 14.84 7.51
N ALA A 155 10.52 15.88 7.30
CA ALA A 155 11.27 16.02 6.07
C ALA A 155 12.27 14.86 5.93
N MET A 156 12.08 14.03 4.90
CA MET A 156 13.05 13.02 4.51
C MET A 156 14.14 13.69 3.67
N PRO A 157 15.44 13.58 4.02
CA PRO A 157 16.50 14.03 3.13
C PRO A 157 16.42 13.27 1.79
N GLY A 158 16.15 13.98 0.69
CA GLY A 158 16.17 13.41 -0.67
C GLY A 158 14.82 13.18 -1.36
N ILE A 159 13.68 13.33 -0.66
CA ILE A 159 12.36 13.35 -1.29
C ILE A 159 11.88 14.80 -1.33
N ALA A 160 11.76 15.37 -2.53
CA ALA A 160 11.19 16.70 -2.70
C ALA A 160 9.75 16.69 -2.17
N ALA A 161 9.40 17.65 -1.32
CA ALA A 161 8.01 17.82 -0.90
C ALA A 161 7.12 18.03 -2.14
N PRO A 162 5.89 17.47 -2.17
CA PRO A 162 4.96 17.78 -3.25
C PRO A 162 4.76 19.29 -3.30
N ALA A 163 4.79 19.85 -4.52
CA ALA A 163 4.58 21.27 -4.72
C ALA A 163 3.20 21.65 -4.19
N PHE A 164 3.16 22.52 -3.19
CA PHE A 164 1.93 23.09 -2.68
C PHE A 164 1.32 23.96 -3.80
N ASP A 165 0.19 23.56 -4.38
CA ASP A 165 -0.56 24.42 -5.27
C ASP A 165 -1.22 25.53 -4.44
N SER A 166 -0.67 26.73 -4.55
CA SER A 166 -1.14 27.93 -3.84
C SER A 166 -2.36 28.58 -4.53
N SER A 167 -2.90 27.97 -5.59
CA SER A 167 -4.00 28.54 -6.40
C SER A 167 -5.35 28.64 -5.68
N LEU A 168 -5.52 28.02 -4.50
CA LEU A 168 -6.77 28.08 -3.73
C LEU A 168 -6.88 29.25 -2.74
N GLN A 169 -5.88 30.13 -2.64
CA GLN A 169 -5.98 31.38 -1.87
C GLN A 169 -6.24 32.60 -2.76
N ALA A 170 -7.36 32.59 -3.47
CA ALA A 170 -7.91 33.80 -4.09
C ALA A 170 -9.42 33.91 -3.84
N GLY A 171 -9.82 33.76 -2.57
CA GLY A 171 -11.12 34.23 -2.08
C GLY A 171 -11.03 35.70 -1.71
N THR A 172 -11.06 36.60 -2.70
CA THR A 172 -11.15 38.04 -2.46
C THR A 172 -12.56 38.40 -2.00
N THR A 173 -12.63 38.85 -0.76
CA THR A 173 -13.66 39.73 -0.19
C THR A 173 -14.30 40.68 -1.21
N ARG A 174 -15.61 40.56 -1.41
CA ARG A 174 -16.57 41.68 -1.34
C ARG A 174 -18.01 41.19 -1.30
#